data_AF-A0A225UTG7-F1
#
_entry.id   AF-A0A225UTG7-F1
#
_cell.length_a   1.000
_cell.length_b   1.000
_cell.length_c   1.000
_cell.angle_alpha   90.00
_cell.angle_beta   90.00
_cell.angle_gamma   90.00
#
_symmetry.space_group_name_H-M   'P 1'
#
loop_
_entity.id
_entity.type
_entity.pdbx_description
1 polymer ?
#
loop_
_entity_poly.entity_id
_entity_poly.type
_entity_poly.pdbx_seq_one_letter_code
_entity_poly.pdbx_strand_id
1 'polypeptide(L)'
;PRCPQACYKFYDNGIKGWTDTSACKGEPFDLSLWPKQGLAGGFGYDWGQEVNLDNMVQTIDQEILHIVAHEIGHGFGLPDFYEPQDKPTEKFPPAIMMAGSAMEITDSDGWMLRRAYESIMDRYNFK
;
A
#
# COMPACT_ATOMS: atom_id res chain seq x y z
N PRO A 1 -17.58 -13.57 0.68
CA PRO A 1 -18.43 -12.49 0.15
C PRO A 1 -17.55 -11.39 -0.46
N ARG A 2 -17.91 -10.87 -1.65
CA ARG A 2 -17.21 -9.76 -2.31
C ARG A 2 -18.09 -8.51 -2.19
N CYS A 3 -17.49 -7.35 -1.90
CA CYS A 3 -18.24 -6.10 -1.84
C CYS A 3 -18.84 -5.76 -3.23
N PRO A 4 -19.90 -4.93 -3.30
CA PRO A 4 -20.52 -4.58 -4.57
C PRO A 4 -19.50 -3.91 -5.50
N GLN A 5 -19.37 -4.43 -6.73
CA GLN A 5 -18.35 -3.94 -7.66
C GLN A 5 -18.51 -2.45 -8.00
N ALA A 6 -19.76 -1.98 -8.06
CA ALA A 6 -20.08 -0.57 -8.34
C ALA A 6 -19.62 0.41 -7.25
N CYS A 7 -19.16 -0.08 -6.10
CA CYS A 7 -18.71 0.76 -5.00
C CYS A 7 -17.20 0.95 -4.94
N TYR A 8 -16.39 0.23 -5.73
CA TYR A 8 -14.94 0.46 -5.75
C TYR A 8 -14.63 1.72 -6.55
N LYS A 9 -14.02 2.70 -5.89
CA LYS A 9 -13.61 3.96 -6.50
C LYS A 9 -12.10 3.99 -6.68
N PHE A 10 -11.63 4.08 -7.91
CA PHE A 10 -10.21 4.22 -8.23
C PHE A 10 -10.01 4.96 -9.56
N TYR A 11 -8.79 5.40 -9.82
CA TYR A 11 -8.44 5.98 -11.11
C TYR A 11 -8.09 4.85 -12.09
N ASP A 12 -8.96 4.62 -13.07
CA ASP A 12 -8.76 3.58 -14.07
C ASP A 12 -7.94 4.14 -15.25
N ASN A 13 -6.70 3.66 -15.34
CA ASN A 13 -5.76 4.03 -16.40
C ASN A 13 -6.22 3.63 -17.81
N GLY A 14 -7.08 2.62 -17.94
CA GLY A 14 -7.65 2.16 -19.21
C GLY A 14 -8.63 3.15 -19.81
N ILE A 15 -9.47 3.77 -18.97
CA ILE A 15 -10.42 4.83 -19.39
C ILE A 15 -9.89 6.24 -19.15
N LYS A 16 -8.72 6.38 -18.51
CA LYS A 16 -8.10 7.66 -18.11
C LYS A 16 -9.06 8.54 -17.29
N GLY A 17 -9.70 7.94 -16.29
CA GLY A 17 -10.68 8.62 -15.46
C GLY A 17 -11.04 7.83 -14.21
N TRP A 18 -11.80 8.45 -13.32
CA TRP A 18 -12.34 7.78 -12.14
C TRP A 18 -13.44 6.79 -12.54
N THR A 19 -13.48 5.65 -11.87
CA THR A 19 -14.54 4.65 -12.04
C THR A 19 -15.93 5.22 -11.74
N ASP A 20 -16.92 4.82 -12.54
CA ASP A 20 -18.32 5.19 -12.31
C ASP A 20 -18.89 4.41 -11.12
N THR A 21 -19.23 5.16 -10.06
CA THR A 21 -19.79 4.62 -8.82
C THR A 21 -21.25 5.01 -8.60
N SER A 22 -21.93 5.51 -9.63
CA SER A 22 -23.33 5.95 -9.58
C SER A 22 -24.32 4.85 -9.17
N ALA A 23 -23.97 3.58 -9.37
CA ALA A 23 -24.76 2.43 -8.96
C ALA A 23 -24.44 1.92 -7.54
N CYS A 24 -23.50 2.54 -6.83
CA CYS A 24 -23.21 2.18 -5.44
C CYS A 24 -24.36 2.60 -4.52
N LYS A 25 -24.88 1.65 -3.74
CA LYS A 25 -25.88 1.94 -2.70
C LYS A 25 -25.17 2.30 -1.40
N GLY A 26 -24.59 3.50 -1.35
CA GLY A 26 -23.82 4.01 -0.21
C GLY A 26 -22.62 4.85 -0.65
N GLU A 27 -21.73 5.12 0.29
CA GLU A 27 -20.45 5.76 0.00
C GLU A 27 -19.53 4.79 -0.75
N PRO A 28 -18.93 5.19 -1.88
CA PRO A 28 -17.90 4.42 -2.54
C PRO A 28 -16.67 4.19 -1.65
N PHE A 29 -15.96 3.10 -1.89
CA PHE A 29 -14.71 2.76 -1.22
C PHE A 29 -13.53 3.35 -1.99
N ASP A 30 -12.86 4.33 -1.40
CA ASP A 30 -11.61 4.88 -1.94
C ASP A 30 -10.39 3.98 -1.65
N LEU A 31 -10.48 3.14 -0.61
CA LEU A 31 -9.49 2.13 -0.26
C LEU A 31 -10.15 0.78 -0.04
N SER A 32 -9.48 -0.29 -0.43
CA SER A 32 -9.98 -1.64 -0.24
C SER A 32 -8.89 -2.65 0.12
N LEU A 33 -9.22 -3.54 1.06
CA LEU A 33 -8.34 -4.63 1.48
C LEU A 33 -8.90 -5.95 0.95
N TRP A 34 -8.08 -6.70 0.22
CA TRP A 34 -8.46 -7.91 -0.49
C TRP A 34 -7.60 -9.09 -0.03
N PRO A 35 -8.07 -9.84 0.98
CA PRO A 35 -7.41 -11.09 1.37
C PRO A 35 -7.58 -12.13 0.25
N LYS A 36 -6.47 -12.60 -0.33
CA LYS A 36 -6.45 -13.60 -1.41
C LYS A 36 -5.80 -14.89 -0.96
N GLN A 37 -6.50 -16.00 -1.17
CA GLN A 37 -5.97 -17.33 -0.90
C GLN A 37 -4.91 -17.70 -1.95
N GLY A 38 -3.79 -18.28 -1.51
CA GLY A 38 -2.70 -18.73 -2.38
C GLY A 38 -1.79 -17.62 -2.93
N LEU A 39 -1.97 -16.36 -2.50
CA LEU A 39 -1.05 -15.27 -2.84
C LEU A 39 0.24 -15.40 -2.02
N ALA A 40 1.42 -15.26 -2.64
CA ALA A 40 2.68 -15.18 -1.89
C ALA A 40 2.98 -13.70 -1.60
N GLY A 41 2.90 -13.27 -0.34
CA GLY A 41 3.09 -11.85 0.02
C GLY A 41 1.82 -11.02 -0.20
N GLY A 42 1.96 -9.87 -0.86
CA GLY A 42 0.88 -8.98 -1.22
C GLY A 42 1.20 -8.13 -2.46
N PHE A 43 0.25 -7.28 -2.83
CA PHE A 43 0.40 -6.22 -3.80
C PHE A 43 -0.33 -4.97 -3.31
N GLY A 44 0.41 -3.87 -3.20
CA GLY A 44 -0.11 -2.55 -2.88
C GLY A 44 -0.37 -1.71 -4.13
N TYR A 45 -1.52 -1.04 -4.14
CA TYR A 45 -2.00 -0.18 -5.20
C TYR A 45 -2.43 1.18 -4.63
N ASP A 46 -2.65 2.15 -5.52
CA ASP A 46 -3.23 3.45 -5.19
C ASP A 46 -4.65 3.36 -4.60
N TRP A 47 -5.37 2.26 -4.87
CA TRP A 47 -6.73 2.01 -4.41
C TRP A 47 -6.85 0.97 -3.28
N GLY A 48 -5.74 0.39 -2.80
CA GLY A 48 -5.82 -0.65 -1.78
C GLY A 48 -4.70 -1.67 -1.78
N GLN A 49 -4.93 -2.76 -1.05
CA GLN A 49 -3.97 -3.85 -0.88
C GLN A 49 -4.63 -5.19 -1.20
N GLU A 50 -3.92 -6.03 -1.93
CA GLU A 50 -4.19 -7.46 -2.03
C GLU A 50 -3.16 -8.18 -1.17
N VAL A 51 -3.58 -9.03 -0.24
CA VAL A 51 -2.64 -9.69 0.69
C VAL A 51 -2.95 -11.16 0.84
N ASN A 52 -1.93 -11.96 1.18
CA ASN A 52 -2.13 -13.37 1.52
C ASN A 52 -3.15 -13.51 2.66
N LEU A 53 -4.28 -14.17 2.36
CA LEU A 53 -5.36 -14.39 3.30
C LEU A 53 -4.91 -15.20 4.53
N ASP A 54 -4.15 -16.27 4.33
CA ASP A 54 -3.74 -17.17 5.40
C ASP A 54 -2.80 -16.45 6.38
N ASN A 55 -1.84 -15.67 5.88
CA ASN A 55 -0.95 -14.85 6.69
C ASN A 55 -1.73 -13.76 7.45
N MET A 56 -2.63 -13.05 6.76
CA MET A 56 -3.44 -12.00 7.38
C MET A 56 -4.28 -12.56 8.54
N VAL A 57 -4.94 -13.71 8.35
CA VAL A 57 -5.73 -14.35 9.42
C VAL A 57 -4.84 -14.84 10.56
N GLN A 58 -3.68 -15.42 10.27
CA GLN A 58 -2.72 -15.87 11.29
C GLN A 58 -2.14 -14.73 12.13
N THR A 59 -2.11 -13.50 11.60
CA THR A 59 -1.52 -12.33 12.24
C THR A 59 -2.55 -11.27 12.63
N ILE A 60 -3.85 -11.58 12.52
CA ILE A 60 -4.93 -10.57 12.60
C ILE A 60 -5.01 -9.84 13.96
N ASP A 61 -4.59 -10.51 15.02
CA ASP A 61 -4.58 -9.97 16.39
C ASP A 61 -3.27 -9.23 16.73
N GLN A 62 -2.32 -9.14 15.79
CA GLN A 62 -1.09 -8.36 15.98
C GLN A 62 -1.37 -6.87 15.80
N GLU A 63 -0.60 -6.04 16.48
CA GLU A 63 -0.69 -4.58 16.36
C GLU A 63 -0.42 -4.10 14.93
N ILE A 64 0.55 -4.74 14.26
CA ILE A 64 0.93 -4.44 12.88
C ILE A 64 0.87 -5.73 12.07
N LEU A 65 0.00 -5.74 11.06
CA LEU A 65 -0.02 -6.80 10.05
C LEU A 65 1.07 -6.50 9.03
N HIS A 66 2.25 -7.11 9.20
CA HIS A 66 3.47 -6.81 8.45
C HIS A 66 3.26 -6.66 6.94
N ILE A 67 2.62 -7.64 6.28
CA ILE A 67 2.38 -7.60 4.83
C ILE A 67 1.46 -6.43 4.48
N VAL A 68 0.37 -6.21 5.22
CA VAL A 68 -0.54 -5.10 4.96
C VAL A 68 0.18 -3.75 5.06
N ALA A 69 1.01 -3.58 6.10
CA ALA A 69 1.77 -2.36 6.30
C ALA A 69 2.82 -2.14 5.20
N HIS A 70 3.47 -3.21 4.72
CA HIS A 70 4.35 -3.17 3.56
C HIS A 70 3.60 -2.73 2.28
N GLU A 71 2.45 -3.35 1.99
CA GLU A 71 1.66 -3.01 0.79
C GLU A 71 1.07 -1.58 0.84
N ILE A 72 0.80 -1.04 2.03
CA ILE A 72 0.43 0.39 2.18
C ILE A 72 1.57 1.30 1.71
N GLY A 73 2.83 0.91 1.92
CA GLY A 73 4.00 1.65 1.44
C GLY A 73 4.01 1.82 -0.08
N HIS A 74 3.67 0.77 -0.84
CA HIS A 74 3.48 0.87 -2.28
C HIS A 74 2.32 1.79 -2.68
N GLY A 75 1.26 1.86 -1.87
CA GLY A 75 0.17 2.83 -2.05
C GLY A 75 0.64 4.29 -1.97
N PHE A 76 1.72 4.57 -1.24
CA PHE A 76 2.40 5.87 -1.23
C PHE A 76 3.47 6.02 -2.32
N GLY A 77 3.62 5.03 -3.19
CA GLY A 77 4.58 5.04 -4.31
C GLY A 77 6.00 4.63 -3.93
N LEU A 78 6.21 4.00 -2.77
CA LEU A 78 7.52 3.46 -2.39
C LEU A 78 7.76 2.12 -3.11
N PRO A 79 8.92 1.90 -3.76
CA PRO A 79 9.27 0.59 -4.33
C PRO A 79 9.77 -0.37 -3.25
N ASP A 80 9.95 -1.63 -3.63
CA ASP A 80 10.74 -2.58 -2.85
C ASP A 80 12.22 -2.20 -2.84
N PHE A 81 12.86 -2.38 -1.68
CA PHE A 81 14.27 -2.08 -1.47
C PHE A 81 15.08 -3.35 -1.16
N TYR A 82 14.72 -4.46 -1.79
CA TYR A 82 15.23 -5.79 -1.40
C TYR A 82 16.69 -5.97 -1.81
N GLU A 83 17.06 -5.45 -2.98
CA GLU A 83 18.42 -5.56 -3.48
C GLU A 83 19.30 -4.36 -3.06
N PRO A 84 20.62 -4.54 -2.94
CA PRO A 84 21.54 -3.46 -2.56
C PRO A 84 21.45 -2.22 -3.46
N GLN A 85 21.21 -2.39 -4.76
CA GLN A 85 21.10 -1.29 -5.72
C GLN A 85 19.81 -0.47 -5.59
N ASP A 86 18.76 -1.04 -4.99
CA ASP A 86 17.49 -0.34 -4.84
C ASP A 86 17.55 0.59 -3.63
N LYS A 87 18.34 0.22 -2.61
CA LYS A 87 18.44 0.93 -1.34
C LYS A 87 19.02 2.34 -1.52
N PRO A 88 18.54 3.33 -0.74
CA PRO A 88 19.08 4.70 -0.80
C PRO A 88 20.58 4.77 -0.52
N THR A 89 21.10 3.91 0.36
CA THR A 89 22.53 3.74 0.64
C THR A 89 22.81 2.30 1.07
N GLU A 90 24.07 1.86 0.96
CA GLU A 90 24.50 0.51 1.41
C GLU A 90 24.18 0.23 2.89
N LYS A 91 24.25 1.26 3.74
CA LYS A 91 24.00 1.19 5.19
C LYS A 91 22.66 1.82 5.59
N PHE A 92 21.67 1.77 4.69
CA PHE A 92 20.35 2.29 5.01
C PHE A 92 19.74 1.52 6.21
N PRO A 93 19.18 2.20 7.23
CA PRO A 93 18.67 1.51 8.40
C PRO A 93 17.42 0.67 8.06
N PRO A 94 17.09 -0.35 8.87
CA PRO A 94 15.96 -1.25 8.64
C PRO A 94 14.64 -0.51 8.37
N ALA A 95 13.85 -1.04 7.43
CA ALA A 95 12.62 -0.42 6.94
C ALA A 95 11.66 -1.52 6.48
N ILE A 96 10.36 -1.30 6.61
CA ILE A 96 9.36 -2.30 6.23
C ILE A 96 9.39 -2.62 4.73
N MET A 97 9.82 -1.66 3.91
CA MET A 97 9.99 -1.83 2.46
C MET A 97 11.25 -2.63 2.07
N MET A 98 12.03 -3.11 3.05
CA MET A 98 13.20 -3.96 2.86
C MET A 98 12.93 -5.36 3.43
N ALA A 99 12.89 -6.36 2.54
CA ALA A 99 12.57 -7.75 2.87
C ALA A 99 13.34 -8.25 4.10
N GLY A 100 12.57 -8.65 5.12
CA GLY A 100 13.09 -9.27 6.34
C GLY A 100 13.94 -8.36 7.23
N SER A 101 14.08 -7.06 6.92
CA SER A 101 14.89 -6.15 7.73
C SER A 101 14.16 -5.64 8.97
N ALA A 102 12.84 -5.49 8.89
CA ALA A 102 11.97 -5.04 9.97
C ALA A 102 10.61 -5.73 9.85
N MET A 103 9.97 -6.05 10.99
CA MET A 103 8.62 -6.61 11.05
C MET A 103 7.54 -5.54 11.30
N GLU A 104 7.96 -4.35 11.67
CA GLU A 104 7.13 -3.19 12.03
C GLU A 104 7.64 -1.94 11.30
N ILE A 105 6.83 -0.88 11.33
CA ILE A 105 7.18 0.42 10.75
C ILE A 105 8.33 1.04 11.56
N THR A 106 9.36 1.55 10.88
CA THR A 106 10.53 2.17 11.51
C THR A 106 10.63 3.67 11.19
N ASP A 107 11.56 4.36 11.85
CA ASP A 107 11.90 5.75 11.53
C ASP A 107 12.39 5.93 10.09
N SER A 108 13.01 4.89 9.50
CA SER A 108 13.47 4.92 8.11
C SER A 108 12.31 4.90 7.14
N ASP A 109 11.22 4.20 7.44
CA ASP A 109 9.97 4.26 6.67
C ASP A 109 9.37 5.67 6.69
N GLY A 110 9.31 6.28 7.89
CA GLY A 110 8.85 7.66 8.05
C GLY A 110 9.71 8.67 7.25
N TRP A 111 11.03 8.49 7.25
CA TRP A 111 11.93 9.31 6.44
C TRP A 111 11.68 9.14 4.93
N MET A 112 11.49 7.90 4.45
CA MET A 112 11.21 7.63 3.03
C MET A 112 9.89 8.27 2.60
N LEU A 113 8.83 8.11 3.39
CA LEU A 113 7.52 8.71 3.10
C LEU A 113 7.61 10.24 3.06
N ARG A 114 8.31 10.84 4.04
CA ARG A 114 8.57 12.29 4.04
C ARG A 114 9.31 12.72 2.77
N ARG A 115 10.32 11.97 2.33
CA ARG A 115 11.09 12.31 1.12
C ARG A 115 10.27 12.21 -0.16
N ALA A 116 9.44 11.18 -0.28
CA ALA A 116 8.49 11.06 -1.38
C ALA A 116 7.53 12.26 -1.41
N TYR A 117 6.97 12.63 -0.25
CA TYR A 117 6.09 13.80 -0.13
C TYR A 117 6.80 15.12 -0.49
N GLU A 118 7.99 15.38 0.07
CA GLU A 118 8.78 16.58 -0.24
C GLU A 118 9.07 16.72 -1.75
N SER A 119 9.21 15.61 -2.47
CA SER A 119 9.49 15.61 -3.92
C SER A 119 8.30 15.99 -4.81
N ILE A 120 7.09 15.94 -4.27
CA ILE A 120 5.85 16.29 -4.99
C ILE A 120 5.16 17.50 -4.37
N MET A 121 5.67 18.01 -3.24
CA MET A 121 5.02 19.04 -2.44
C MET A 121 4.75 20.32 -3.24
N ASP A 122 5.65 20.69 -4.15
CA ASP A 122 5.53 21.85 -5.03
C ASP A 122 4.35 21.76 -6.02
N ARG A 123 3.83 20.56 -6.27
CA ARG A 123 2.66 20.30 -7.12
C ARG A 123 1.34 20.62 -6.43
N TYR A 124 1.36 20.76 -5.10
CA TYR A 124 0.17 20.93 -4.28
C TYR A 124 0.22 22.28 -3.54
N ASN A 125 -0.90 22.99 -3.55
CA ASN A 125 -1.06 24.19 -2.73
C ASN A 125 -1.87 23.83 -1.48
N PHE A 126 -1.17 23.38 -0.44
CA PHE A 126 -1.77 23.15 0.86
C PHE A 126 -2.11 24.50 1.49
N LYS A 127 -3.40 24.82 1.54
CA LYS A 127 -3.92 26.00 2.23
C LYS A 127 -4.01 25.76 3.73
#